data_AF-A0A166RML1-F1
#
_entry.id   AF-A0A166RML1-F1
#
_cell.length_a   1.000
_cell.length_b   1.000
_cell.length_c   1.000
_cell.angle_alpha   90.00
_cell.angle_beta   90.00
_cell.angle_gamma   90.00
#
_symmetry.space_group_name_H-M   'P 1'
#
loop_
_entity.id
_entity.type
_entity.pdbx_description
1 polymer ?
#
loop_
_entity_poly.entity_id
_entity_poly.type
_entity_poly.pdbx_seq_one_letter_code
_entity_poly.pdbx_strand_id
1 'polypeptide(L)'
;MIDSISNSQNIIWTSSNPNIAIVSDGIITAVGAGTAIITATTVNGKTASCIITVSNNIISIINPITATVNIGDIYTLPTTVIATLSDGTTKALAVTWDKPAITTAAGTYKFTGTLTMVNGIVNTNNITATTTLIVKFIN
;
A
#
# COMPACT_ATOMS: atom_id res chain seq x y z
N MET A 1 44.69 35.16 0.99
CA MET A 1 43.29 34.99 1.43
C MET A 1 42.71 33.82 0.68
N ILE A 2 42.21 32.84 1.44
CA ILE A 2 41.34 31.70 1.11
C ILE A 2 41.88 30.71 0.06
N ASP A 3 42.44 29.62 0.59
CA ASP A 3 42.58 28.34 -0.09
C ASP A 3 41.19 27.83 -0.52
N SER A 4 41.03 27.60 -1.81
CA SER A 4 39.89 26.88 -2.37
C SER A 4 39.99 25.41 -2.00
N ILE A 5 39.41 25.01 -0.86
CA ILE A 5 39.12 23.60 -0.61
C ILE A 5 37.90 23.23 -1.45
N SER A 6 38.12 22.92 -2.74
CA SER A 6 37.17 22.10 -3.48
C SER A 6 37.34 20.67 -2.98
N ASN A 7 36.74 20.34 -1.83
CA ASN A 7 36.57 18.94 -1.42
C ASN A 7 35.45 18.31 -2.25
N SER A 8 35.57 18.38 -3.57
CA SER A 8 34.81 17.59 -4.52
C SER A 8 35.33 16.16 -4.41
N GLN A 9 34.98 15.48 -3.32
CA GLN A 9 35.11 14.04 -3.28
C GLN A 9 34.17 13.52 -4.38
N ASN A 10 34.74 13.19 -5.53
CA ASN A 10 34.01 12.58 -6.64
C ASN A 10 33.49 11.22 -6.16
N ILE A 11 32.27 11.21 -5.61
CA ILE A 11 31.57 10.00 -5.23
C ILE A 11 30.74 9.56 -6.43
N ILE A 12 30.98 8.33 -6.88
CA ILE A 12 30.20 7.69 -7.93
C ILE A 12 29.01 7.02 -7.26
N TRP A 13 27.81 7.45 -7.64
CA TRP A 13 26.56 6.87 -7.15
C TRP A 13 25.98 5.90 -8.17
N THR A 14 25.49 4.76 -7.69
CA THR A 14 24.82 3.76 -8.52
C THR A 14 23.56 3.27 -7.85
N SER A 15 22.55 2.93 -8.66
CA SER A 15 21.36 2.23 -8.22
C SER A 15 21.32 0.85 -8.87
N SER A 16 21.01 -0.17 -8.06
CA SER A 16 20.75 -1.52 -8.56
C SER A 16 19.45 -1.63 -9.36
N ASN A 17 18.49 -0.70 -9.18
CA ASN A 17 17.26 -0.65 -9.96
C ASN A 17 16.74 0.80 -10.10
N PRO A 18 17.11 1.49 -11.19
CA PRO A 18 16.63 2.85 -11.47
C PRO A 18 15.10 2.99 -11.66
N ASN A 19 14.38 1.90 -11.96
CA ASN A 19 12.91 1.94 -12.04
C ASN A 19 12.24 2.02 -10.66
N ILE A 20 13.01 1.79 -9.59
CA ILE A 20 12.54 1.86 -8.19
C ILE A 20 13.10 3.10 -7.52
N ALA A 21 14.42 3.33 -7.63
CA ALA A 21 15.07 4.50 -7.05
C ALA A 21 16.23 4.97 -7.92
N ILE A 22 16.24 6.27 -8.24
CA ILE A 22 17.34 6.95 -8.91
C ILE A 22 18.16 7.70 -7.87
N VAL A 23 19.47 7.80 -8.07
CA VAL A 23 20.36 8.62 -7.25
C VAL A 23 21.18 9.55 -8.13
N SER A 24 21.25 10.83 -7.75
CA SER A 24 22.12 11.83 -8.38
C SER A 24 22.74 12.68 -7.28
N ASP A 25 24.06 12.74 -7.22
CA ASP A 25 24.81 13.52 -6.22
C ASP A 25 24.37 13.27 -4.77
N GLY A 26 24.04 12.00 -4.46
CA GLY A 26 23.57 11.58 -3.14
C GLY A 26 22.09 11.87 -2.85
N ILE A 27 21.37 12.52 -3.76
CA ILE A 27 19.92 12.74 -3.67
C ILE A 27 19.20 11.54 -4.28
N ILE A 28 18.38 10.87 -3.49
CA ILE A 28 17.59 9.70 -3.92
C ILE A 28 16.18 10.15 -4.29
N THR A 29 15.73 9.76 -5.47
CA THR A 29 14.35 9.97 -5.96
C THR A 29 13.67 8.61 -6.12
N ALA A 30 12.54 8.42 -5.44
CA ALA A 30 11.70 7.24 -5.61
C ALA A 30 10.95 7.31 -6.95
N VAL A 31 10.94 6.20 -7.68
CA VAL A 31 10.34 6.10 -9.03
C VAL A 31 9.17 5.13 -9.05
N GLY A 32 9.33 3.96 -8.42
CA GLY A 32 8.32 2.90 -8.43
C GLY A 32 8.42 2.00 -7.21
N ALA A 33 7.34 1.30 -6.90
CA ALA A 33 7.30 0.39 -5.75
C ALA A 33 8.29 -0.78 -5.90
N GLY A 34 8.93 -1.15 -4.80
CA GLY A 34 9.90 -2.24 -4.74
C GLY A 34 11.13 -1.89 -3.90
N THR A 35 12.20 -2.66 -4.07
CA THR A 35 13.47 -2.47 -3.36
C THR A 35 14.61 -2.21 -4.32
N ALA A 36 15.44 -1.20 -4.01
CA ALA A 36 16.69 -0.91 -4.71
C ALA A 36 17.81 -0.68 -3.68
N ILE A 37 18.99 -1.21 -3.96
CA ILE A 37 20.23 -0.87 -3.26
C ILE A 37 20.87 0.33 -3.96
N ILE A 38 21.22 1.35 -3.18
CA ILE A 38 22.01 2.49 -3.62
C ILE A 38 23.43 2.33 -3.09
N THR A 39 24.44 2.51 -3.95
CA THR A 39 25.85 2.36 -3.61
C THR A 39 26.63 3.63 -3.95
N ALA A 40 27.32 4.18 -2.94
CA ALA A 40 28.30 5.24 -3.08
C ALA A 40 29.70 4.63 -3.19
N THR A 41 30.48 5.08 -4.16
CA THR A 41 31.87 4.63 -4.38
C THR A 41 32.79 5.83 -4.46
N THR A 42 33.77 5.91 -3.57
CA THR A 42 34.86 6.90 -3.67
C THR A 42 35.74 6.62 -4.89
N VAL A 43 36.41 7.64 -5.43
CA VAL A 43 37.41 7.45 -6.50
C VAL A 43 38.50 6.41 -6.17
N ASN A 44 38.78 6.19 -4.89
CA ASN A 44 39.77 5.22 -4.41
C ASN A 44 39.17 3.83 -4.16
N GLY A 45 37.93 3.58 -4.61
CA GLY A 45 37.28 2.25 -4.58
C GLY A 45 36.60 1.86 -3.26
N LYS A 46 36.63 2.71 -2.22
CA LYS A 46 35.84 2.45 -1.00
C LYS A 46 34.34 2.63 -1.28
N THR A 47 33.52 1.72 -0.76
CA THR A 47 32.08 1.68 -1.00
C THR A 47 31.26 1.76 0.29
N ALA A 48 30.05 2.29 0.17
CA ALA A 48 29.00 2.20 1.18
C ALA A 48 27.65 2.01 0.46
N SER A 49 26.73 1.28 1.07
CA SER A 49 25.43 0.97 0.47
C SER A 49 24.27 1.09 1.45
N CYS A 50 23.09 1.46 0.94
CA CYS A 50 21.83 1.42 1.68
C CYS A 50 20.73 0.75 0.86
N ILE A 51 19.77 0.15 1.56
CA ILE A 51 18.58 -0.45 0.96
C ILE A 51 17.46 0.59 0.99
N ILE A 52 16.85 0.84 -0.16
CA ILE A 52 15.69 1.71 -0.34
C ILE A 52 14.49 0.84 -0.65
N THR A 53 13.43 0.99 0.13
CA THR A 53 12.14 0.32 -0.11
C THR A 53 11.08 1.37 -0.37
N VAL A 54 10.48 1.34 -1.55
CA VAL A 54 9.39 2.20 -1.97
C VAL A 54 8.10 1.38 -1.89
N SER A 55 7.11 1.87 -1.15
CA SER A 55 5.82 1.20 -0.97
C SER A 55 4.70 1.99 -1.63
N ASN A 56 3.71 1.26 -2.14
CA ASN A 56 2.48 1.86 -2.62
C ASN A 56 1.52 2.11 -1.45
N ASN A 57 0.94 3.31 -1.40
CA ASN A 57 -0.07 3.63 -0.41
C ASN A 57 -1.47 3.32 -0.95
N ILE A 58 -2.37 2.86 -0.10
CA ILE A 58 -3.78 2.70 -0.45
C ILE A 58 -4.42 4.09 -0.56
N ILE A 59 -5.10 4.35 -1.68
CA ILE A 59 -5.84 5.60 -1.90
C ILE A 59 -7.35 5.39 -1.68
N SER A 60 -7.89 4.26 -2.11
CA SER A 60 -9.31 3.96 -1.99
C SER A 60 -9.56 2.45 -2.00
N ILE A 61 -10.76 2.06 -1.58
CA ILE A 61 -11.28 0.72 -1.77
C ILE A 61 -12.40 0.82 -2.80
N ILE A 62 -12.38 -0.06 -3.78
CA ILE A 62 -13.53 -0.30 -4.64
C ILE A 62 -14.55 -1.02 -3.75
N ASN A 63 -15.54 -0.28 -3.26
CA ASN A 63 -16.49 -0.73 -2.25
C ASN A 63 -16.93 -2.19 -2.50
N PRO A 64 -16.85 -3.08 -1.50
CA PRO A 64 -17.50 -4.39 -1.59
C PRO A 64 -19.01 -4.19 -1.77
N ILE A 65 -19.51 -4.85 -2.80
CA ILE A 65 -20.87 -4.82 -3.37
C ILE A 65 -21.94 -4.78 -2.27
N THR A 66 -22.95 -3.92 -2.42
CA THR A 66 -24.16 -4.00 -1.59
C THR A 66 -24.85 -5.34 -1.83
N ALA A 67 -24.93 -6.18 -0.81
CA ALA A 67 -25.64 -7.45 -0.89
C ALA A 67 -27.08 -7.28 -0.41
N THR A 68 -28.01 -8.03 -1.02
CA THR A 68 -29.39 -8.12 -0.57
C THR A 68 -29.71 -9.58 -0.26
N VAL A 69 -30.24 -9.85 0.93
CA VAL A 69 -30.64 -11.19 1.39
C VAL A 69 -32.01 -11.14 2.06
N ASN A 70 -32.67 -12.28 2.23
CA ASN A 70 -33.90 -12.37 3.01
C ASN A 70 -33.59 -12.59 4.49
N ILE A 71 -34.54 -12.25 5.37
CA ILE A 71 -34.42 -12.56 6.81
C ILE A 71 -34.16 -14.06 6.98
N GLY A 72 -33.14 -14.40 7.78
CA GLY A 72 -32.78 -15.79 8.09
C GLY A 72 -31.77 -16.41 7.13
N ASP A 73 -31.50 -15.78 5.98
CA ASP A 73 -30.45 -16.24 5.07
C ASP A 73 -29.07 -16.10 5.74
N ILE A 74 -28.22 -17.10 5.53
CA ILE A 74 -26.82 -17.03 5.94
C ILE A 74 -26.07 -16.23 4.89
N TYR A 75 -25.48 -15.11 5.29
CA TYR A 75 -24.60 -14.31 4.45
C TYR A 75 -23.16 -14.33 4.98
N THR A 76 -22.22 -14.63 4.09
CA THR A 76 -20.79 -14.57 4.39
C THR A 76 -20.19 -13.31 3.79
N LEU A 77 -19.58 -12.47 4.65
CA LEU A 77 -18.88 -11.27 4.19
C LEU A 77 -17.69 -11.64 3.29
N PRO A 78 -17.37 -10.83 2.26
CA PRO A 78 -16.25 -11.12 1.38
C PRO A 78 -14.94 -11.14 2.17
N THR A 79 -14.08 -12.11 1.91
CA THR A 79 -12.78 -12.24 2.59
C THR A 79 -11.71 -11.34 2.01
N THR A 80 -11.98 -10.72 0.85
CA THR A 80 -11.10 -9.75 0.19
C THR A 80 -11.87 -8.54 -0.31
N VAL A 81 -11.17 -7.41 -0.42
CA VAL A 81 -11.64 -6.19 -1.10
C VAL A 81 -10.59 -5.71 -2.09
N ILE A 82 -11.01 -5.01 -3.14
CA ILE A 82 -10.08 -4.47 -4.14
C ILE A 82 -9.71 -3.05 -3.70
N ALA A 83 -8.42 -2.81 -3.45
CA ALA A 83 -7.85 -1.51 -3.14
C ALA A 83 -7.20 -0.89 -4.38
N THR A 84 -7.36 0.42 -4.55
CA THR A 84 -6.61 1.22 -5.52
C THR A 84 -5.38 1.80 -4.85
N LEU A 85 -4.22 1.63 -5.49
CA LEU A 85 -2.90 2.01 -4.97
C LEU A 85 -2.42 3.35 -5.56
N SER A 86 -1.43 3.96 -4.92
CA SER A 86 -0.81 5.25 -5.30
C SER A 86 -0.25 5.30 -6.73
N ASP A 87 0.11 4.15 -7.29
CA ASP A 87 0.59 4.01 -8.68
C ASP A 87 -0.56 3.81 -9.70
N GLY A 88 -1.81 3.87 -9.26
CA GLY A 88 -3.00 3.66 -10.08
C GLY A 88 -3.38 2.19 -10.31
N THR A 89 -2.57 1.23 -9.84
CA THR A 89 -2.91 -0.19 -9.92
C THR A 89 -3.95 -0.59 -8.87
N THR A 90 -4.52 -1.78 -9.02
CA THR A 90 -5.45 -2.35 -8.02
C THR A 90 -4.92 -3.65 -7.43
N LYS A 91 -5.22 -3.90 -6.16
CA LYS A 91 -4.84 -5.13 -5.46
C LYS A 91 -5.97 -5.67 -4.61
N ALA A 92 -6.22 -6.98 -4.67
CA ALA A 92 -7.07 -7.66 -3.70
C ALA A 92 -6.33 -7.78 -2.37
N LEU A 93 -6.90 -7.23 -1.30
CA LEU A 93 -6.38 -7.31 0.06
C LEU A 93 -7.36 -8.10 0.93
N ALA A 94 -6.82 -8.94 1.82
CA ALA A 94 -7.64 -9.64 2.80
C ALA A 94 -8.25 -8.65 3.79
N VAL A 95 -9.50 -8.90 4.18
CA VAL A 95 -10.23 -8.11 5.16
C VAL A 95 -10.67 -9.00 6.32
N THR A 96 -10.41 -8.53 7.53
CA THR A 96 -10.97 -9.08 8.76
C THR A 96 -12.09 -8.16 9.22
N TRP A 97 -13.32 -8.66 9.21
CA TRP A 97 -14.49 -7.88 9.61
C TRP A 97 -14.64 -7.83 11.13
N ASP A 98 -15.04 -6.67 11.65
CA ASP A 98 -15.17 -6.43 13.09
C ASP A 98 -16.27 -7.28 13.73
N LYS A 99 -17.27 -7.70 12.94
CA LYS A 99 -18.38 -8.57 13.35
C LYS A 99 -18.87 -9.44 12.19
N PRO A 100 -19.40 -10.65 12.47
CA PRO A 100 -20.03 -11.48 11.45
C PRO A 100 -21.34 -10.86 10.95
N ALA A 101 -21.74 -11.19 9.72
CA ALA A 101 -23.00 -10.75 9.14
C ALA A 101 -24.19 -11.60 9.60
N ILE A 102 -24.49 -11.55 10.90
CA ILE A 102 -25.66 -12.18 11.49
C ILE A 102 -26.80 -11.16 11.50
N THR A 103 -27.87 -11.43 10.76
CA THR A 103 -29.02 -10.53 10.66
C THR A 103 -30.32 -11.27 10.94
N THR A 104 -31.00 -10.86 12.02
CA THR A 104 -32.26 -11.46 12.48
C THR A 104 -33.48 -10.57 12.23
N ALA A 105 -33.28 -9.38 11.65
CA ALA A 105 -34.33 -8.44 11.31
C ALA A 105 -34.09 -7.84 9.93
N ALA A 106 -35.17 -7.38 9.28
CA ALA A 106 -35.05 -6.58 8.07
C ALA A 106 -34.40 -5.23 8.39
N GLY A 107 -33.58 -4.74 7.47
CA GLY A 107 -32.88 -3.47 7.64
C GLY A 107 -31.61 -3.38 6.81
N THR A 108 -30.94 -2.23 6.93
CA THR A 108 -29.66 -1.98 6.27
C THR A 108 -28.56 -2.00 7.31
N TYR A 109 -27.61 -2.91 7.14
CA TYR A 109 -26.50 -3.12 8.07
C TYR A 109 -25.18 -2.73 7.42
N LYS A 110 -24.43 -1.86 8.09
CA LYS A 110 -23.05 -1.53 7.72
C LYS A 110 -22.08 -2.42 8.49
N PHE A 111 -21.04 -2.87 7.79
CA PHE A 111 -19.92 -3.59 8.38
C PHE A 111 -18.64 -2.82 8.06
N THR A 112 -17.72 -2.83 9.02
CA THR A 112 -16.37 -2.28 8.94
C THR A 112 -15.39 -3.41 9.15
N GLY A 113 -14.26 -3.32 8.45
CA GLY A 113 -13.21 -4.33 8.54
C GLY A 113 -11.83 -3.74 8.36
N THR A 114 -10.86 -4.40 8.97
CA THR A 114 -9.45 -4.05 8.93
C THR A 114 -8.77 -4.80 7.78
N LEU A 115 -7.99 -4.06 6.99
CA LEU A 115 -7.21 -4.62 5.89
C LEU A 115 -5.92 -5.27 6.40
N THR A 116 -5.58 -6.44 5.87
CA THR A 116 -4.26 -7.04 6.10
C THR A 116 -3.28 -6.54 5.04
N MET A 117 -2.21 -5.87 5.48
CA MET A 117 -1.17 -5.34 4.58
C MET A 117 -0.26 -6.46 4.07
N VAL A 118 0.19 -6.30 2.83
CA VAL A 118 1.18 -7.18 2.20
C VAL A 118 2.44 -6.38 1.88
N ASN A 119 3.55 -7.08 1.64
CA ASN A 119 4.84 -6.42 1.37
C ASN A 119 4.73 -5.41 0.20
N GLY A 120 5.34 -4.24 0.37
CA GLY A 120 5.30 -3.15 -0.59
C GLY A 120 3.98 -2.35 -0.62
N ILE A 121 3.03 -2.63 0.27
CA ILE A 121 1.78 -1.87 0.40
C ILE A 121 1.63 -1.33 1.83
N VAL A 122 1.29 -0.05 1.95
CA VAL A 122 1.02 0.64 3.22
C VAL A 122 -0.36 1.28 3.20
N ASN A 123 -0.93 1.50 4.39
CA ASN A 123 -2.22 2.18 4.58
C ASN A 123 -2.06 3.40 5.48
N THR A 124 -1.26 4.38 5.05
CA THR A 124 -0.96 5.57 5.88
C THR A 124 -2.19 6.48 6.03
N ASN A 125 -3.20 6.30 5.18
CA ASN A 125 -4.47 7.02 5.22
C ASN A 125 -5.51 6.39 6.16
N ASN A 126 -5.18 5.29 6.87
CA ASN A 126 -6.09 4.58 7.77
C ASN A 126 -7.41 4.17 7.10
N ILE A 127 -7.37 3.81 5.82
CA ILE A 127 -8.55 3.40 5.04
C ILE A 127 -9.05 2.05 5.58
N THR A 128 -10.35 1.96 5.83
CA THR A 128 -11.01 0.73 6.30
C THR A 128 -11.95 0.19 5.23
N ALA A 129 -12.13 -1.13 5.20
CA ALA A 129 -13.13 -1.76 4.35
C ALA A 129 -14.51 -1.51 4.91
N THR A 130 -15.47 -1.14 4.06
CA THR A 130 -16.88 -1.02 4.47
C THR A 130 -17.79 -1.71 3.47
N THR A 131 -18.78 -2.48 3.95
CA THR A 131 -19.82 -3.08 3.11
C THR A 131 -21.21 -2.84 3.70
N THR A 132 -22.22 -2.96 2.86
CA THR A 132 -23.63 -2.80 3.24
C THR A 132 -24.41 -4.05 2.87
N LEU A 133 -25.09 -4.63 3.85
CA LEU A 133 -26.02 -5.73 3.69
C LEU A 133 -27.45 -5.21 3.88
N ILE A 134 -28.31 -5.45 2.91
CA ILE A 134 -29.74 -5.14 2.96
C ILE A 134 -30.49 -6.44 3.22
N VAL A 135 -31.26 -6.47 4.31
CA VAL A 135 -32.07 -7.62 4.70
C VAL A 135 -33.52 -7.29 4.48
N LYS A 136 -34.22 -8.10 3.70
CA LYS A 136 -35.63 -7.91 3.32
C LYS A 136 -36.51 -8.97 3.96
N PHE A 137 -37.79 -8.65 4.14
CA PHE A 137 -38.79 -9.64 4.53
C PHE A 137 -38.89 -10.77 3.49
N ILE A 138 -39.23 -11.95 3.98
CA ILE A 138 -39.63 -13.06 3.12
C ILE A 138 -41.04 -12.71 2.62
N ASN A 139 -41.22 -12.62 1.30
CA ASN A 139 -42.54 -12.44 0.68
C ASN A 139 -43.34 -13.74 0.69
#